data_AF-C0NL71-F1
#
_entry.id   AF-C0NL71-F1
#
_cell.length_a   1.000
_cell.length_b   1.000
_cell.length_c   1.000
_cell.angle_alpha   90.00
_cell.angle_beta   90.00
_cell.angle_gamma   90.00
#
_symmetry.space_group_name_H-M   'P 1'
#
loop_
_entity.id
_entity.type
_entity.pdbx_description
1 polymer ?
#
loop_
_entity_poly.entity_id
_entity_poly.type
_entity_poly.pdbx_seq_one_letter_code
_entity_poly.pdbx_strand_id
1 'polypeptide(L)'
;MLADSIINLGWLILRPFTTYGPLLLHTITRKDFWVGCFRPSRGRNSYTAILPPHDKVSDKEDAPPSELVSTSTVLILLPLTLVLNVICMHVSFGNLITPALAILATLLALLLSVMGVRALGETDLNPVSGISKLTQLIFALATPASSHTRRTAVVTNLLAGAVSEAGALQAGDMMQDLKTGHLLGASPKAQFYGQLIGSLFGAVASAAVYKLYITVYDVPGPMFQVPTAYVWIFTARLVTGQGLPEMAWQTATIAGVVFAVITVVRIMGAKHGKDGASAPWRPWIPGGIAVAVGMYNVPSFTLARAIGGVIVLWWGWVERRQQEQPRSQRWWWRWGWWSSGNGAVDDDDGDDTNALPSGIQRSSAVKSNDGKQRVGKGIGRDGDSDGGSTVVILASGLILGEGVVSIINLALASAGVPHL
;
A
#
# COMPACT_ATOMS: atom_id res chain seq x y z
N MET A 1 -0.33 -18.62 -5.85
CA MET A 1 -0.10 -17.16 -5.98
C MET A 1 -0.88 -16.54 -7.10
N LEU A 2 -0.59 -16.85 -8.39
CA LEU A 2 -1.19 -16.17 -9.53
C LEU A 2 -2.73 -16.10 -9.44
N ALA A 3 -3.40 -17.24 -9.23
CA ALA A 3 -4.87 -17.28 -9.09
C ALA A 3 -5.40 -16.43 -7.92
N ASP A 4 -4.78 -16.55 -6.74
CA ASP A 4 -5.14 -15.77 -5.55
C ASP A 4 -4.94 -14.26 -5.79
N SER A 5 -3.82 -13.87 -6.39
CA SER A 5 -3.53 -12.48 -6.78
C SER A 5 -4.55 -11.96 -7.77
N ILE A 6 -4.89 -12.71 -8.83
CA ILE A 6 -5.88 -12.30 -9.84
C ILE A 6 -7.25 -12.08 -9.20
N ILE A 7 -7.69 -12.98 -8.32
CA ILE A 7 -9.02 -12.89 -7.70
C ILE A 7 -9.07 -11.75 -6.70
N ASN A 8 -8.06 -11.62 -5.83
CA ASN A 8 -8.01 -10.53 -4.85
C ASN A 8 -7.88 -9.15 -5.53
N LEU A 9 -7.01 -9.03 -6.54
CA LEU A 9 -6.83 -7.80 -7.30
C LEU A 9 -8.04 -7.49 -8.19
N GLY A 10 -8.57 -8.50 -8.87
CA GLY A 10 -9.78 -8.40 -9.69
C GLY A 10 -10.98 -7.97 -8.87
N TRP A 11 -11.13 -8.50 -7.66
CA TRP A 11 -12.15 -8.05 -6.71
C TRP A 11 -11.95 -6.58 -6.29
N LEU A 12 -10.70 -6.18 -6.05
CA LEU A 12 -10.35 -4.80 -5.69
C LEU A 12 -10.63 -3.81 -6.83
N ILE A 13 -10.49 -4.24 -8.09
CA ILE A 13 -10.89 -3.49 -9.29
C ILE A 13 -12.42 -3.45 -9.41
N LEU A 14 -13.09 -4.60 -9.25
CA LEU A 14 -14.52 -4.71 -9.50
C LEU A 14 -15.33 -3.93 -8.48
N ARG A 15 -14.92 -3.92 -7.20
CA ARG A 15 -15.64 -3.25 -6.10
C ARG A 15 -15.94 -1.76 -6.37
N PRO A 16 -14.98 -0.94 -6.84
CA PRO A 16 -15.25 0.45 -7.22
C PRO A 16 -16.15 0.60 -8.43
N PHE A 17 -15.97 -0.24 -9.47
CA PHE A 17 -16.81 -0.20 -10.65
C PHE A 17 -18.24 -0.63 -10.33
N THR A 18 -18.46 -1.56 -9.41
CA THR A 18 -19.82 -1.93 -8.99
C THR A 18 -20.44 -0.90 -8.06
N THR A 19 -19.63 -0.23 -7.22
CA THR A 19 -20.14 0.76 -6.25
C THR A 19 -20.35 2.14 -6.89
N TYR A 20 -19.42 2.59 -7.73
CA TYR A 20 -19.37 3.94 -8.30
C TYR A 20 -19.41 3.96 -9.83
N GLY A 21 -19.37 2.80 -10.51
CA GLY A 21 -19.35 2.73 -11.97
C GLY A 21 -20.49 3.46 -12.67
N PRO A 22 -21.76 3.40 -12.20
CA PRO A 22 -22.85 4.17 -12.80
C PRO A 22 -22.58 5.68 -12.78
N LEU A 23 -22.02 6.18 -11.67
CA LEU A 23 -21.68 7.59 -11.49
C LEU A 23 -20.46 7.99 -12.33
N LEU A 24 -19.46 7.09 -12.40
CA LEU A 24 -18.26 7.27 -13.22
C LEU A 24 -18.62 7.36 -14.71
N LEU A 25 -19.44 6.43 -15.22
CA LEU A 25 -19.89 6.44 -16.61
C LEU A 25 -20.67 7.72 -16.94
N HIS A 26 -21.54 8.16 -16.05
CA HIS A 26 -22.27 9.42 -16.21
C HIS A 26 -21.36 10.66 -16.20
N THR A 27 -20.23 10.61 -15.48
CA THR A 27 -19.29 11.73 -15.38
C THR A 27 -18.33 11.78 -16.58
N ILE A 28 -17.78 10.64 -16.99
CA ILE A 28 -16.85 10.54 -18.15
C ILE A 28 -17.55 10.91 -19.45
N THR A 29 -18.86 10.67 -19.55
CA THR A 29 -19.66 11.03 -20.73
C THR A 29 -19.94 12.54 -20.85
N ARG A 30 -19.67 13.35 -19.81
CA ARG A 30 -19.77 14.80 -19.91
C ARG A 30 -18.56 15.38 -20.63
N LYS A 31 -18.79 16.19 -21.68
CA LYS A 31 -17.73 16.93 -22.39
C LYS A 31 -16.90 17.81 -21.45
N ASP A 32 -17.56 18.41 -20.45
CA ASP A 32 -16.91 19.30 -19.48
C ASP A 32 -15.83 18.60 -18.64
N PHE A 33 -15.93 17.28 -18.45
CA PHE A 33 -14.92 16.51 -17.73
C PHE A 33 -13.59 16.51 -18.49
N TRP A 34 -13.61 16.13 -19.77
CA TRP A 34 -12.43 16.12 -20.62
C TRP A 34 -11.84 17.52 -20.81
N VAL A 35 -12.70 18.52 -21.04
CA VAL A 35 -12.26 19.92 -21.13
C VAL A 35 -11.65 20.39 -19.80
N GLY A 36 -12.21 19.99 -18.67
CA GLY A 36 -11.69 20.29 -17.33
C GLY A 36 -10.34 19.64 -17.04
N CYS A 37 -10.11 18.42 -17.52
CA CYS A 37 -8.82 17.73 -17.40
C CYS A 37 -7.70 18.39 -18.22
N PHE A 38 -8.02 18.93 -19.40
CA PHE A 38 -7.02 19.53 -20.30
C PHE A 38 -6.88 21.05 -20.18
N ARG A 39 -7.81 21.76 -19.52
CA ARG A 39 -7.65 23.20 -19.29
C ARG A 39 -6.48 23.42 -18.33
N PRO A 40 -5.38 24.08 -18.76
CA PRO A 40 -4.34 24.52 -17.85
C PRO A 40 -4.97 25.55 -16.91
N SER A 41 -5.29 25.10 -15.71
CA SER A 41 -5.90 25.98 -14.73
C SER A 41 -4.80 26.93 -14.24
N ARG A 42 -4.97 28.23 -14.46
CA ARG A 42 -4.14 29.26 -13.82
C ARG A 42 -4.56 29.51 -12.35
N GLY A 43 -5.39 28.66 -11.76
CA GLY A 43 -5.94 28.89 -10.42
C GLY A 43 -6.81 27.79 -9.81
N ARG A 44 -6.87 26.60 -10.42
CA ARG A 44 -7.51 25.40 -9.84
C ARG A 44 -6.40 24.40 -9.52
N ASN A 45 -5.80 24.52 -8.34
CA ASN A 45 -4.82 23.53 -7.85
C ASN A 45 -5.50 22.26 -7.31
N SER A 46 -6.82 22.16 -7.45
CA SER A 46 -7.59 20.97 -7.11
C SER A 46 -7.65 19.98 -8.27
N TYR A 47 -7.30 18.73 -7.98
CA TYR A 47 -7.56 17.59 -8.85
C TYR A 47 -9.08 17.39 -9.01
N THR A 48 -9.53 17.10 -10.23
CA THR A 48 -10.96 16.82 -10.48
C THR A 48 -11.34 15.50 -9.79
N ALA A 49 -12.04 15.58 -8.65
CA ALA A 49 -12.62 14.43 -8.00
C ALA A 49 -13.80 13.88 -8.81
N ILE A 50 -13.97 12.55 -8.82
CA ILE A 50 -15.09 11.85 -9.47
C ILE A 50 -16.40 12.04 -8.68
N LEU A 51 -16.28 12.17 -7.35
CA LEU A 51 -17.42 12.36 -6.47
C LEU A 51 -17.67 13.86 -6.28
N PRO A 52 -18.94 14.33 -6.33
CA PRO A 52 -19.26 15.62 -5.74
C PRO A 52 -18.86 15.58 -4.26
N PRO A 53 -18.36 16.69 -3.68
CA PRO A 53 -17.98 16.73 -2.27
C PRO A 53 -19.18 16.31 -1.42
N HIS A 54 -19.13 15.08 -0.92
CA HIS A 54 -20.12 14.58 0.02
C HIS A 54 -19.68 15.09 1.38
N ASP A 55 -20.58 15.85 2.00
CA ASP A 55 -20.39 16.58 3.24
C ASP A 55 -19.38 17.72 3.17
N LYS A 56 -19.61 18.69 4.06
CA LYS A 56 -18.73 19.81 4.39
C LYS A 56 -17.44 19.26 5.02
N VAL A 57 -16.70 18.41 4.32
CA VAL A 57 -15.28 18.20 4.58
C VAL A 57 -14.71 19.60 4.59
N SER A 58 -14.24 20.03 5.77
CA SER A 58 -13.77 21.38 6.00
C SER A 58 -12.97 21.83 4.79
N ASP A 59 -13.28 22.98 4.20
CA ASP A 59 -12.56 23.57 3.06
C ASP A 59 -11.07 23.88 3.37
N LYS A 60 -10.52 23.31 4.44
CA LYS A 60 -9.09 23.24 4.71
C LYS A 60 -8.47 22.39 3.61
N GLU A 61 -7.90 23.06 2.62
CA GLU A 61 -7.02 22.45 1.64
C GLU A 61 -5.93 21.63 2.35
N ASP A 62 -5.65 20.42 1.86
CA ASP A 62 -4.69 19.49 2.48
C ASP A 62 -3.27 20.08 2.56
N ALA A 63 -2.96 21.02 1.69
CA ALA A 63 -1.73 21.80 1.65
C ALA A 63 -2.00 23.13 0.93
N PRO A 64 -1.24 24.21 1.23
CA PRO A 64 -1.40 25.47 0.53
C PRO A 64 -1.17 25.30 -0.98
N PRO A 65 -1.87 26.05 -1.85
CA PRO A 65 -1.81 25.85 -3.30
C PRO A 65 -0.40 25.97 -3.88
N SER A 66 0.48 26.76 -3.27
CA SER A 66 1.89 26.92 -3.68
C SER A 66 2.75 25.67 -3.50
N GLU A 67 2.34 24.77 -2.61
CA GLU A 67 3.04 23.52 -2.27
C GLU A 67 2.51 22.31 -3.02
N LEU A 68 1.42 22.46 -3.77
CA LEU A 68 0.90 21.42 -4.66
C LEU A 68 1.73 21.37 -5.94
N VAL A 69 1.90 20.16 -6.48
CA VAL A 69 2.53 19.98 -7.78
C VAL A 69 1.58 20.51 -8.85
N SER A 70 2.04 21.46 -9.65
CA SER A 70 1.22 22.06 -10.71
C SER A 70 0.73 21.01 -11.70
N THR A 71 -0.55 21.08 -12.08
CA THR A 71 -1.14 20.22 -13.11
C THR A 71 -0.37 20.30 -14.42
N SER A 72 0.20 21.45 -14.77
CA SER A 72 1.07 21.59 -15.95
C SER A 72 2.35 20.76 -15.83
N THR A 73 2.97 20.73 -14.64
CA THR A 73 4.13 19.88 -14.37
C THR A 73 3.78 18.41 -14.53
N VAL A 74 2.66 17.96 -13.97
CA VAL A 74 2.20 16.56 -14.12
C VAL A 74 1.90 16.24 -15.58
N LEU A 75 1.19 17.11 -16.30
CA LEU A 75 0.79 16.91 -17.69
C LEU A 75 1.99 16.83 -18.64
N ILE A 76 3.09 17.52 -18.33
CA ILE A 76 4.34 17.48 -19.10
C ILE A 76 5.20 16.28 -18.69
N LEU A 77 5.41 16.08 -17.38
CA LEU A 77 6.31 15.04 -16.88
C LEU A 77 5.74 13.63 -17.08
N LEU A 78 4.44 13.43 -16.98
CA LEU A 78 3.83 12.12 -17.17
C LEU A 78 4.13 11.52 -18.56
N PRO A 79 3.80 12.17 -19.70
CA PRO A 79 4.15 11.60 -21.00
C PRO A 79 5.67 11.52 -21.19
N LEU A 80 6.44 12.48 -20.67
CA LEU A 80 7.90 12.47 -20.77
C LEU A 80 8.52 11.25 -20.08
N THR A 81 8.08 10.91 -18.87
CA THR A 81 8.60 9.75 -18.12
C THR A 81 8.13 8.43 -18.71
N LEU A 82 6.90 8.36 -19.26
CA LEU A 82 6.44 7.18 -19.98
C LEU A 82 7.28 6.93 -21.25
N VAL A 83 7.57 7.98 -22.02
CA VAL A 83 8.44 7.89 -23.20
C VAL A 83 9.87 7.52 -22.78
N LEU A 84 10.41 8.12 -21.73
CA LEU A 84 11.72 7.79 -21.19
C LEU A 84 11.80 6.31 -20.78
N ASN A 85 10.78 5.77 -20.12
CA ASN A 85 10.74 4.36 -19.75
C ASN A 85 10.80 3.45 -20.99
N VAL A 86 10.02 3.76 -22.04
CA VAL A 86 10.05 3.01 -23.31
C VAL A 86 11.43 3.08 -23.97
N ILE A 87 12.07 4.26 -23.97
CA ILE A 87 13.44 4.44 -24.49
C ILE A 87 14.42 3.59 -23.69
N CYS A 88 14.38 3.63 -22.36
CA CYS A 88 15.25 2.82 -21.50
C CYS A 88 15.09 1.32 -21.75
N MET A 89 13.85 0.85 -21.91
CA MET A 89 13.57 -0.54 -22.27
C MET A 89 14.14 -0.91 -23.65
N HIS A 90 14.00 -0.02 -24.64
CA HIS A 90 14.53 -0.25 -25.99
C HIS A 90 16.07 -0.24 -26.02
N VAL A 91 16.71 0.69 -25.31
CA VAL A 91 18.18 0.74 -25.19
C VAL A 91 18.72 -0.53 -24.50
N SER A 92 18.03 -1.01 -23.48
CA SER A 92 18.48 -2.16 -22.69
C SER A 92 18.16 -3.51 -23.33
N PHE A 93 17.02 -3.62 -24.02
CA PHE A 93 16.46 -4.90 -24.48
C PHE A 93 15.90 -4.86 -25.91
N GLY A 94 16.25 -3.87 -26.74
CA GLY A 94 15.64 -3.65 -28.06
C GLY A 94 15.71 -4.82 -29.04
N ASN A 95 16.69 -5.72 -28.88
CA ASN A 95 16.79 -6.95 -29.67
C ASN A 95 15.76 -8.03 -29.27
N LEU A 96 15.08 -7.86 -28.13
CA LEU A 96 14.15 -8.82 -27.55
C LEU A 96 12.72 -8.26 -27.44
N ILE A 97 12.57 -6.99 -27.08
CA ILE A 97 11.26 -6.35 -26.94
C ILE A 97 11.02 -5.33 -28.05
N THR A 98 9.91 -5.50 -28.77
CA THR A 98 9.48 -4.54 -29.77
C THR A 98 9.00 -3.24 -29.10
N PRO A 99 9.14 -2.07 -29.74
CA PRO A 99 8.65 -0.81 -29.18
C PRO A 99 7.16 -0.85 -28.80
N ALA A 100 6.33 -1.55 -29.58
CA ALA A 100 4.90 -1.72 -29.31
C ALA A 100 4.64 -2.47 -27.99
N LEU A 101 5.41 -3.53 -27.73
CA LEU A 101 5.32 -4.27 -26.46
C LEU A 101 5.84 -3.44 -25.29
N ALA A 102 6.92 -2.67 -25.47
CA ALA A 102 7.41 -1.75 -24.44
C ALA A 102 6.38 -0.68 -24.06
N ILE A 103 5.66 -0.13 -25.04
CA ILE A 103 4.54 0.81 -24.82
C ILE A 103 3.42 0.11 -24.05
N LEU A 104 3.01 -1.09 -24.47
CA LEU A 104 1.96 -1.85 -23.78
C LEU A 104 2.33 -2.15 -22.32
N ALA A 105 3.56 -2.58 -22.07
CA ALA A 105 4.06 -2.87 -20.72
C ALA A 105 4.03 -1.61 -19.84
N THR A 106 4.45 -0.47 -20.39
CA THR A 106 4.45 0.83 -19.70
C THR A 106 3.05 1.30 -19.35
N LEU A 107 2.10 1.19 -20.29
CA LEU A 107 0.69 1.55 -20.06
C LEU A 107 0.02 0.64 -19.03
N LEU A 108 0.29 -0.66 -19.11
CA LEU A 108 -0.24 -1.64 -18.17
C LEU A 108 0.31 -1.42 -16.76
N ALA A 109 1.60 -1.12 -16.64
CA ALA A 109 2.24 -0.75 -15.37
C ALA A 109 1.57 0.47 -14.74
N LEU A 110 1.32 1.53 -15.51
CA LEU A 110 0.62 2.74 -15.02
C LEU A 110 -0.76 2.41 -14.45
N LEU A 111 -1.57 1.64 -15.20
CA LEU A 111 -2.93 1.27 -14.78
C LEU A 111 -2.93 0.39 -13.53
N LEU A 112 -2.03 -0.61 -13.48
CA LEU A 112 -1.96 -1.52 -12.34
C LEU A 112 -1.30 -0.88 -11.11
N SER A 113 -0.48 0.15 -11.28
CA SER A 113 0.06 0.93 -10.16
C SER A 113 -1.05 1.61 -9.37
N VAL A 114 -2.06 2.19 -10.03
CA VAL A 114 -3.23 2.79 -9.36
C VAL A 114 -3.96 1.77 -8.47
N MET A 115 -4.06 0.53 -8.94
CA MET A 115 -4.63 -0.57 -8.15
C MET A 115 -3.73 -0.93 -6.96
N GLY A 116 -2.41 -0.95 -7.14
CA GLY A 116 -1.44 -1.19 -6.08
C GLY A 116 -1.52 -0.15 -4.96
N VAL A 117 -1.55 1.13 -5.33
CA VAL A 117 -1.74 2.27 -4.42
C VAL A 117 -3.05 2.14 -3.63
N ARG A 118 -4.15 1.78 -4.29
CA ARG A 118 -5.43 1.58 -3.61
C ARG A 118 -5.40 0.42 -2.61
N ALA A 119 -4.82 -0.71 -3.00
CA ALA A 119 -4.70 -1.87 -2.12
C ALA A 119 -3.82 -1.53 -0.90
N LEU A 120 -2.71 -0.82 -1.13
CA LEU A 120 -1.85 -0.31 -0.08
C LEU A 120 -2.62 0.64 0.84
N GLY A 121 -3.43 1.56 0.31
CA GLY A 121 -4.22 2.49 1.13
C GLY A 121 -5.28 1.81 2.00
N GLU A 122 -5.90 0.73 1.53
CA GLU A 122 -6.95 0.00 2.26
C GLU A 122 -6.41 -1.05 3.24
N THR A 123 -5.19 -1.58 2.99
CA THR A 123 -4.68 -2.77 3.71
C THR A 123 -3.28 -2.62 4.28
N ASP A 124 -2.61 -1.50 4.01
CA ASP A 124 -1.18 -1.28 4.30
C ASP A 124 -0.25 -2.34 3.66
N LEU A 125 -0.72 -2.96 2.57
CA LEU A 125 0.05 -3.94 1.80
C LEU A 125 -0.02 -3.62 0.31
N ASN A 126 1.14 -3.38 -0.30
CA ASN A 126 1.26 -3.17 -1.74
C ASN A 126 1.36 -4.52 -2.48
N PRO A 127 0.36 -4.93 -3.27
CA PRO A 127 0.29 -6.27 -3.87
C PRO A 127 1.17 -6.41 -5.13
N VAL A 128 2.41 -5.95 -5.06
CA VAL A 128 3.35 -5.80 -6.19
C VAL A 128 3.63 -7.12 -6.89
N SER A 129 3.81 -8.19 -6.10
CA SER A 129 4.01 -9.54 -6.62
C SER A 129 2.77 -10.10 -7.31
N GLY A 130 1.58 -9.59 -6.98
CA GLY A 130 0.34 -9.95 -7.66
C GLY A 130 0.16 -9.17 -8.96
N ILE A 131 0.48 -7.86 -8.93
CA ILE A 131 0.47 -6.97 -10.09
C ILE A 131 1.42 -7.47 -11.17
N SER A 132 2.66 -7.77 -10.81
CA SER A 132 3.68 -8.31 -11.71
C SER A 132 3.17 -9.56 -12.45
N LYS A 133 2.60 -10.51 -11.71
CA LYS A 133 2.09 -11.77 -12.27
C LYS A 133 0.83 -11.60 -13.12
N LEU A 134 -0.05 -10.67 -12.74
CA LEU A 134 -1.19 -10.30 -13.57
C LEU A 134 -0.72 -9.69 -14.89
N THR A 135 0.28 -8.80 -14.85
CA THR A 135 0.93 -8.29 -16.06
C THR A 135 1.50 -9.42 -16.89
N GLN A 136 2.29 -10.33 -16.31
CA GLN A 136 2.85 -11.48 -17.02
C GLN A 136 1.77 -12.30 -17.73
N LEU A 137 0.62 -12.53 -17.09
CA LEU A 137 -0.49 -13.25 -17.71
C LEU A 137 -1.09 -12.46 -18.88
N ILE A 138 -1.43 -11.18 -18.69
CA ILE A 138 -1.98 -10.32 -19.76
C ILE A 138 -1.00 -10.24 -20.94
N PHE A 139 0.30 -10.12 -20.65
CA PHE A 139 1.34 -10.01 -21.66
C PHE A 139 1.53 -11.30 -22.46
N ALA A 140 1.34 -12.46 -21.82
CA ALA A 140 1.35 -13.75 -22.49
C ALA A 140 0.20 -13.89 -23.50
N LEU A 141 -0.98 -13.33 -23.18
CA LEU A 141 -2.11 -13.28 -24.11
C LEU A 141 -1.82 -12.33 -25.30
N ALA A 142 -1.12 -11.23 -25.05
CA ALA A 142 -0.74 -10.25 -26.09
C ALA A 142 0.45 -10.69 -26.96
N THR A 143 1.25 -11.67 -26.51
CA THR A 143 2.48 -12.13 -27.17
C THR A 143 2.40 -13.63 -27.45
N PRO A 144 1.68 -14.07 -28.50
CA PRO A 144 1.52 -15.49 -28.80
C PRO A 144 2.88 -16.19 -28.93
N ALA A 145 3.03 -17.34 -28.28
CA ALA A 145 4.31 -18.08 -28.25
C ALA A 145 4.82 -18.48 -29.65
N SER A 146 3.95 -18.55 -30.66
CA SER A 146 4.30 -18.90 -32.03
C SER A 146 5.11 -17.83 -32.77
N SER A 147 5.10 -16.57 -32.32
CA SER A 147 5.78 -15.45 -33.02
C SER A 147 7.18 -15.14 -32.51
N HIS A 148 7.61 -15.78 -31.41
CA HIS A 148 8.87 -15.42 -30.74
C HIS A 148 9.68 -16.67 -30.38
N THR A 149 11.00 -16.53 -30.37
CA THR A 149 11.85 -17.57 -29.79
C THR A 149 11.52 -17.73 -28.30
N ARG A 150 11.76 -18.92 -27.74
CA ARG A 150 11.58 -19.20 -26.30
C ARG A 150 12.26 -18.14 -25.42
N ARG A 151 13.48 -17.73 -25.75
CA ARG A 151 14.23 -16.72 -24.99
C ARG A 151 13.52 -15.38 -25.04
N THR A 152 13.13 -14.94 -26.24
CA THR A 152 12.46 -13.67 -26.45
C THR A 152 11.12 -13.61 -25.72
N ALA A 153 10.29 -14.66 -25.84
CA ALA A 153 9.00 -14.71 -25.15
C ALA A 153 9.14 -14.61 -23.61
N VAL A 154 10.06 -15.38 -23.02
CA VAL A 154 10.27 -15.39 -21.57
C VAL A 154 10.84 -14.06 -21.07
N VAL A 155 11.85 -13.50 -21.75
CA VAL A 155 12.48 -12.22 -21.33
C VAL A 155 11.49 -11.06 -21.49
N THR A 156 10.76 -11.01 -22.59
CA THR A 156 9.74 -9.98 -22.82
C THR A 156 8.62 -10.03 -21.78
N ASN A 157 8.17 -11.23 -21.41
CA ASN A 157 7.19 -11.43 -20.35
C ASN A 157 7.73 -11.02 -18.96
N LEU A 158 8.97 -11.41 -18.65
CA LEU A 158 9.67 -11.00 -17.42
C LEU A 158 9.80 -9.48 -17.32
N LEU A 159 10.19 -8.82 -18.41
CA LEU A 159 10.37 -7.38 -18.45
C LEU A 159 9.05 -6.64 -18.22
N ALA A 160 7.95 -7.12 -18.81
CA ALA A 160 6.63 -6.56 -18.56
C ALA A 160 6.24 -6.65 -17.07
N GLY A 161 6.43 -7.82 -16.46
CA GLY A 161 6.21 -8.01 -15.01
C GLY A 161 7.07 -7.07 -14.16
N ALA A 162 8.37 -6.97 -14.48
CA ALA A 162 9.32 -6.12 -13.77
C ALA A 162 8.94 -4.63 -13.80
N VAL A 163 8.55 -4.11 -14.97
CA VAL A 163 8.12 -2.70 -15.12
C VAL A 163 6.83 -2.43 -14.34
N SER A 164 5.89 -3.37 -14.34
CA SER A 164 4.64 -3.23 -13.56
C SER A 164 4.88 -3.29 -12.07
N GLU A 165 5.79 -4.16 -11.62
CA GLU A 165 6.22 -4.21 -10.23
C GLU A 165 6.89 -2.92 -9.79
N ALA A 166 7.88 -2.44 -10.54
CA ALA A 166 8.60 -1.21 -10.24
C ALA A 166 7.65 -0.01 -10.16
N GLY A 167 6.71 0.10 -11.12
CA GLY A 167 5.68 1.15 -11.09
C GLY A 167 4.78 1.07 -9.86
N ALA A 168 4.30 -0.13 -9.53
CA ALA A 168 3.41 -0.32 -8.38
C ALA A 168 4.12 -0.07 -7.04
N LEU A 169 5.37 -0.53 -6.91
CA LEU A 169 6.23 -0.27 -5.75
C LEU A 169 6.40 1.24 -5.54
N GLN A 170 6.93 1.94 -6.54
CA GLN A 170 7.22 3.38 -6.45
C GLN A 170 5.97 4.23 -6.23
N ALA A 171 4.84 3.86 -6.85
CA ALA A 171 3.58 4.56 -6.62
C ALA A 171 3.05 4.34 -5.19
N GLY A 172 3.26 3.15 -4.64
CA GLY A 172 2.91 2.84 -3.26
C GLY A 172 3.76 3.60 -2.25
N ASP A 173 5.08 3.58 -2.43
CA ASP A 173 6.03 4.31 -1.59
C ASP A 173 5.71 5.81 -1.60
N MET A 174 5.52 6.39 -2.78
CA MET A 174 5.14 7.81 -2.91
C MET A 174 3.82 8.13 -2.20
N MET A 175 2.83 7.23 -2.23
CA MET A 175 1.57 7.46 -1.50
C MET A 175 1.80 7.47 0.02
N GLN A 176 2.62 6.55 0.54
CA GLN A 176 2.94 6.49 1.97
C GLN A 176 3.75 7.72 2.41
N ASP A 177 4.69 8.16 1.58
CA ASP A 177 5.46 9.40 1.81
C ASP A 177 4.54 10.60 1.84
N LEU A 178 3.66 10.77 0.84
CA LEU A 178 2.70 11.87 0.81
C LEU A 178 1.76 11.86 2.01
N LYS A 179 1.32 10.67 2.46
CA LYS A 179 0.47 10.56 3.64
C LYS A 179 1.21 10.99 4.90
N THR A 180 2.43 10.52 5.08
CA THR A 180 3.26 10.84 6.25
C THR A 180 3.65 12.31 6.23
N GLY A 181 4.09 12.82 5.08
CA GLY A 181 4.42 14.21 4.85
C GLY A 181 3.24 15.13 5.13
N HIS A 182 2.03 14.79 4.70
CA HIS A 182 0.83 15.55 5.04
C HIS A 182 0.57 15.60 6.56
N LEU A 183 0.75 14.48 7.29
CA LEU A 183 0.61 14.46 8.75
C LEU A 183 1.67 15.33 9.47
N LEU A 184 2.86 15.47 8.88
CA LEU A 184 3.96 16.29 9.40
C LEU A 184 3.96 17.74 8.87
N GLY A 185 3.04 18.09 7.97
CA GLY A 185 3.01 19.41 7.30
C GLY A 185 4.14 19.63 6.28
N ALA A 186 4.69 18.56 5.70
CA ALA A 186 5.72 18.64 4.67
C ALA A 186 5.12 18.90 3.27
N SER A 187 5.78 19.77 2.50
CA SER A 187 5.34 20.13 1.15
C SER A 187 5.30 18.94 0.19
N PRO A 188 4.13 18.60 -0.42
CA PRO A 188 4.03 17.55 -1.44
C PRO A 188 4.93 17.79 -2.66
N LYS A 189 5.09 19.06 -3.05
CA LYS A 189 5.98 19.46 -4.14
C LYS A 189 7.45 19.18 -3.82
N ALA A 190 7.89 19.45 -2.60
CA ALA A 190 9.26 19.12 -2.18
C ALA A 190 9.50 17.60 -2.21
N GLN A 191 8.54 16.81 -1.71
CA GLN A 191 8.58 15.35 -1.76
C GLN A 191 8.65 14.83 -3.20
N PHE A 192 7.84 15.40 -4.11
CA PHE A 192 7.83 15.02 -5.52
C PHE A 192 9.20 15.23 -6.19
N TYR A 193 9.83 16.39 -6.00
CA TYR A 193 11.17 16.63 -6.56
C TYR A 193 12.26 15.82 -5.86
N GLY A 194 12.14 15.61 -4.55
CA GLY A 194 12.99 14.70 -3.79
C GLY A 194 12.97 13.28 -4.35
N GLN A 195 11.77 12.76 -4.64
CA GLN A 195 11.60 11.43 -5.23
C GLN A 195 12.18 11.34 -6.64
N LEU A 196 12.03 12.37 -7.47
CA LEU A 196 12.63 12.40 -8.81
C LEU A 196 14.15 12.35 -8.76
N ILE A 197 14.76 13.16 -7.90
CA ILE A 197 16.21 13.20 -7.70
C ILE A 197 16.69 11.86 -7.12
N GLY A 198 16.06 11.39 -6.05
CA GLY A 198 16.37 10.13 -5.39
C GLY A 198 16.25 8.93 -6.32
N SER A 199 15.22 8.89 -7.17
CA SER A 199 15.02 7.81 -8.16
C SER A 199 16.11 7.79 -9.22
N LEU A 200 16.55 8.97 -9.69
CA LEU A 200 17.60 9.07 -10.70
C LEU A 200 18.95 8.55 -10.17
N PHE A 201 19.38 9.04 -9.00
CA PHE A 201 20.62 8.57 -8.37
C PHE A 201 20.50 7.11 -7.91
N GLY A 202 19.34 6.74 -7.36
CA GLY A 202 19.03 5.39 -6.91
C GLY A 202 19.10 4.37 -8.05
N ALA A 203 18.61 4.69 -9.25
CA ALA A 203 18.71 3.80 -10.41
C ALA A 203 20.16 3.51 -10.81
N VAL A 204 21.01 4.55 -10.85
CA VAL A 204 22.44 4.42 -11.19
C VAL A 204 23.19 3.64 -10.10
N ALA A 205 23.00 4.04 -8.83
CA ALA A 205 23.63 3.40 -7.70
C ALA A 205 23.24 1.92 -7.56
N SER A 206 21.95 1.60 -7.74
CA SER A 206 21.46 0.21 -7.66
C SER A 206 22.08 -0.68 -8.71
N ALA A 207 22.24 -0.20 -9.95
CA ALA A 207 22.90 -0.95 -11.01
C ALA A 207 24.39 -1.19 -10.72
N ALA A 208 25.09 -0.18 -10.19
CA ALA A 208 26.49 -0.29 -9.80
C ALA A 208 26.68 -1.27 -8.63
N VAL A 209 25.85 -1.17 -7.59
CA VAL A 209 25.88 -2.07 -6.43
C VAL A 209 25.55 -3.50 -6.86
N TYR A 210 24.55 -3.71 -7.73
CA TYR A 210 24.27 -5.04 -8.29
C TYR A 210 25.47 -5.63 -9.03
N LYS A 211 26.16 -4.83 -9.86
CA LYS A 211 27.39 -5.26 -10.54
C LYS A 211 28.50 -5.66 -9.55
N LEU A 212 28.61 -4.93 -8.46
CA LEU A 212 29.57 -5.23 -7.40
C LEU A 212 29.25 -6.56 -6.72
N TYR A 213 27.98 -6.80 -6.38
CA TYR A 213 27.51 -8.05 -5.79
C TYR A 213 27.86 -9.27 -6.64
N ILE A 214 27.54 -9.24 -7.94
CA ILE A 214 27.77 -10.40 -8.82
C ILE A 214 29.25 -10.59 -9.21
N THR A 215 30.11 -9.62 -8.91
CA THR A 215 31.56 -9.73 -9.13
C THR A 215 32.23 -10.41 -7.94
N VAL A 216 31.75 -10.13 -6.73
CA VAL A 216 32.30 -10.66 -5.48
C VAL A 216 31.65 -12.00 -5.09
N TYR A 217 30.36 -12.16 -5.38
CA TYR A 217 29.58 -13.31 -4.97
C TYR A 217 28.90 -13.99 -6.16
N ASP A 218 28.83 -15.32 -6.11
CA ASP A 218 28.00 -16.08 -7.02
C ASP A 218 26.51 -15.84 -6.69
N VAL A 219 25.78 -15.27 -7.65
CA VAL A 219 24.34 -15.02 -7.56
C VAL A 219 23.63 -15.67 -8.76
N PRO A 220 22.78 -16.70 -8.56
CA PRO A 220 22.43 -17.32 -7.28
C PRO A 220 23.55 -18.21 -6.72
N GLY A 221 23.67 -18.22 -5.40
CA GLY A 221 24.63 -19.07 -4.69
C GLY A 221 24.11 -19.52 -3.33
N PRO A 222 24.87 -20.34 -2.58
CA PRO A 222 24.48 -20.81 -1.25
C PRO A 222 24.24 -19.67 -0.27
N MET A 223 25.05 -18.61 -0.36
CA MET A 223 24.95 -17.39 0.46
C MET A 223 23.82 -16.47 -0.01
N PHE A 224 23.70 -16.25 -1.33
CA PHE A 224 22.74 -15.32 -1.92
C PHE A 224 21.72 -16.04 -2.80
N GLN A 225 20.62 -16.47 -2.19
CA GLN A 225 19.49 -17.06 -2.90
C GLN A 225 18.61 -15.98 -3.53
N VAL A 226 18.03 -16.28 -4.70
CA VAL A 226 17.12 -15.38 -5.43
C VAL A 226 15.72 -15.99 -5.61
N PRO A 227 15.04 -16.41 -4.53
CA PRO A 227 13.77 -17.13 -4.61
C PRO A 227 12.71 -16.39 -5.44
N THR A 228 12.60 -15.07 -5.27
CA THR A 228 11.66 -14.22 -6.01
C THR A 228 11.93 -14.25 -7.52
N ALA A 229 13.20 -14.26 -7.94
CA ALA A 229 13.55 -14.34 -9.35
C ALA A 229 13.13 -15.69 -9.97
N TYR A 230 13.25 -16.78 -9.21
CA TYR A 230 12.74 -18.10 -9.64
C TYR A 230 11.21 -18.07 -9.82
N VAL A 231 10.48 -17.47 -8.88
CA VAL A 231 9.01 -17.35 -8.99
C VAL A 231 8.62 -16.59 -10.26
N TRP A 232 9.34 -15.53 -10.62
CA TRP A 232 9.03 -14.74 -11.82
C TRP A 232 9.37 -15.47 -13.11
N ILE A 233 10.55 -16.09 -13.19
CA ILE A 233 10.95 -16.82 -14.41
C ILE A 233 10.11 -18.07 -14.61
N PHE A 234 9.72 -18.77 -13.53
CA PHE A 234 8.79 -19.89 -13.64
C PHE A 234 7.38 -19.42 -14.00
N THR A 235 6.93 -18.27 -13.50
CA THR A 235 5.65 -17.69 -13.96
C THR A 235 5.71 -17.34 -15.44
N ALA A 236 6.78 -16.68 -15.90
CA ALA A 236 6.97 -16.35 -17.31
C ALA A 236 7.00 -17.59 -18.20
N ARG A 237 7.72 -18.64 -17.79
CA ARG A 237 7.75 -19.95 -18.47
C ARG A 237 6.38 -20.64 -18.47
N LEU A 238 5.66 -20.55 -17.35
CA LEU A 238 4.32 -21.10 -17.20
C LEU A 238 3.34 -20.47 -18.19
N VAL A 239 3.26 -19.14 -18.21
CA VAL A 239 2.29 -18.41 -19.05
C VAL A 239 2.66 -18.41 -20.53
N THR A 240 3.95 -18.56 -20.87
CA THR A 240 4.40 -18.70 -22.26
C THR A 240 4.38 -20.14 -22.77
N GLY A 241 4.15 -21.13 -21.88
CA GLY A 241 4.16 -22.56 -22.23
C GLY A 241 5.54 -23.10 -22.60
N GLN A 242 6.61 -22.47 -22.11
CA GLN A 242 7.98 -22.77 -22.54
C GLN A 242 8.88 -23.18 -21.38
N GLY A 243 9.57 -24.32 -21.49
CA GLY A 243 10.61 -24.74 -20.53
C GLY A 243 10.09 -25.15 -19.16
N LEU A 244 8.89 -25.75 -19.12
CA LEU A 244 8.30 -26.35 -17.92
C LEU A 244 8.61 -27.85 -17.86
N PRO A 245 8.77 -28.43 -16.66
CA PRO A 245 8.78 -29.89 -16.48
C PRO A 245 7.49 -30.54 -16.99
N GLU A 246 7.55 -31.85 -17.21
CA GLU A 246 6.36 -32.66 -17.47
C GLU A 246 5.35 -32.51 -16.31
N MET A 247 4.06 -32.47 -16.63
CA MET A 247 2.94 -32.28 -15.69
C MET A 247 2.85 -30.91 -14.99
N ALA A 248 3.81 -30.01 -15.15
CA ALA A 248 3.83 -28.73 -14.43
C ALA A 248 2.60 -27.86 -14.74
N TRP A 249 2.10 -27.88 -15.98
CA TRP A 249 0.88 -27.17 -16.37
C TRP A 249 -0.36 -27.74 -15.66
N GLN A 250 -0.46 -29.06 -15.60
CA GLN A 250 -1.54 -29.79 -14.95
C GLN A 250 -1.55 -29.47 -13.44
N THR A 251 -0.40 -29.56 -12.78
CA THR A 251 -0.26 -29.23 -11.35
C THR A 251 -0.56 -27.75 -11.09
N ALA A 252 -0.08 -26.84 -11.93
CA ALA A 252 -0.36 -25.42 -11.82
C ALA A 252 -1.86 -25.11 -12.01
N THR A 253 -2.53 -25.82 -12.92
CA THR A 253 -3.97 -25.69 -13.14
C THR A 253 -4.75 -26.18 -11.92
N ILE A 254 -4.43 -27.37 -11.39
CA ILE A 254 -5.06 -27.92 -10.19
C ILE A 254 -4.87 -26.97 -9.00
N ALA A 255 -3.63 -26.55 -8.74
CA ALA A 255 -3.34 -25.60 -7.67
C ALA A 255 -4.06 -24.26 -7.89
N GLY A 256 -4.11 -23.78 -9.13
CA GLY A 256 -4.83 -22.56 -9.51
C GLY A 256 -6.32 -22.65 -9.17
N VAL A 257 -6.98 -23.75 -9.53
CA VAL A 257 -8.40 -23.98 -9.23
C VAL A 257 -8.63 -24.10 -7.72
N VAL A 258 -7.83 -24.89 -7.01
CA VAL A 258 -7.96 -25.07 -5.55
C VAL A 258 -7.83 -23.72 -4.82
N PHE A 259 -6.78 -22.95 -5.12
CA PHE A 259 -6.58 -21.65 -4.47
C PHE A 259 -7.57 -20.59 -4.95
N ALA A 260 -8.10 -20.70 -6.16
CA ALA A 260 -9.20 -19.85 -6.61
C ALA A 260 -10.46 -20.07 -5.76
N VAL A 261 -10.86 -21.32 -5.58
CA VAL A 261 -12.01 -21.69 -4.74
C VAL A 261 -11.79 -21.25 -3.30
N ILE A 262 -10.63 -21.53 -2.71
CA ILE A 262 -10.27 -21.09 -1.35
C ILE A 262 -10.38 -19.56 -1.21
N THR A 263 -9.88 -18.81 -2.20
CA THR A 263 -9.92 -17.34 -2.17
C THR A 263 -11.35 -16.82 -2.26
N VAL A 264 -12.17 -17.39 -3.15
CA VAL A 264 -13.59 -17.04 -3.27
C VAL A 264 -14.33 -17.32 -1.96
N VAL A 265 -14.13 -18.48 -1.34
CA VAL A 265 -14.71 -18.82 -0.03
C VAL A 265 -14.26 -17.82 1.05
N ARG A 266 -12.98 -17.44 1.06
CA ARG A 266 -12.43 -16.44 2.00
C ARG A 266 -13.01 -15.04 1.79
N ILE A 267 -13.29 -14.66 0.55
CA ILE A 267 -13.98 -13.40 0.19
C ILE A 267 -15.45 -13.46 0.62
N MET A 268 -16.15 -14.58 0.39
CA MET A 268 -17.55 -14.77 0.84
C MET A 268 -17.67 -14.75 2.36
N GLY A 269 -16.67 -15.27 3.09
CA GLY A 269 -16.59 -15.19 4.54
C GLY A 269 -16.34 -13.78 5.08
N ALA A 270 -15.89 -12.85 4.24
CA ALA A 270 -15.85 -11.42 4.55
C ALA A 270 -17.28 -10.86 4.45
N LYS A 271 -18.11 -11.11 5.46
CA LYS A 271 -19.48 -10.60 5.50
C LYS A 271 -19.44 -9.08 5.64
N HIS A 272 -20.05 -8.37 4.68
CA HIS A 272 -20.14 -6.90 4.64
C HIS A 272 -21.43 -6.41 5.32
N GLY A 273 -21.69 -6.89 6.55
CA GLY A 273 -22.83 -6.44 7.34
C GLY A 273 -22.51 -5.16 8.13
N LYS A 274 -23.55 -4.44 8.60
CA LYS A 274 -23.40 -3.26 9.48
C LYS A 274 -22.56 -3.53 10.73
N ASP A 275 -22.53 -4.79 11.18
CA ASP A 275 -21.75 -5.19 12.36
C ASP A 275 -20.27 -5.46 12.05
N GLY A 276 -19.86 -5.38 10.77
CA GLY A 276 -18.47 -5.63 10.35
C GLY A 276 -17.95 -7.04 10.64
N ALA A 277 -18.79 -7.93 11.18
CA ALA A 277 -18.39 -9.23 11.68
C ALA A 277 -18.13 -10.20 10.53
N SER A 278 -16.86 -10.53 10.30
CA SER A 278 -16.48 -11.61 9.40
C SER A 278 -16.87 -12.98 9.97
N ALA A 279 -17.08 -13.96 9.08
CA ALA A 279 -17.41 -15.32 9.50
C ALA A 279 -16.32 -15.91 10.43
N PRO A 280 -16.68 -16.65 11.49
CA PRO A 280 -15.73 -17.14 12.50
C PRO A 280 -14.70 -18.13 11.93
N TRP A 281 -15.02 -18.81 10.83
CA TRP A 281 -14.13 -19.73 10.13
C TRP A 281 -13.14 -19.04 9.19
N ARG A 282 -13.33 -17.75 8.86
CA ARG A 282 -12.48 -17.02 7.90
C ARG A 282 -11.00 -16.98 8.30
N PRO A 283 -10.62 -16.75 9.57
CA PRO A 283 -9.21 -16.76 9.98
C PRO A 283 -8.51 -18.12 9.80
N TRP A 284 -9.28 -19.21 9.72
CA TRP A 284 -8.77 -20.57 9.57
C TRP A 284 -8.47 -20.92 8.11
N ILE A 285 -8.96 -20.13 7.15
CA ILE A 285 -8.72 -20.38 5.74
C ILE A 285 -7.39 -19.71 5.34
N PRO A 286 -6.38 -20.48 4.93
CA PRO A 286 -5.10 -19.93 4.55
C PRO A 286 -5.22 -19.11 3.25
N GLY A 287 -4.54 -17.97 3.20
CA GLY A 287 -4.40 -17.19 1.97
C GLY A 287 -3.43 -17.87 1.00
N GLY A 288 -3.75 -17.89 -0.29
CA GLY A 288 -2.90 -18.52 -1.30
C GLY A 288 -1.57 -17.83 -1.51
N ILE A 289 -1.45 -16.54 -1.17
CA ILE A 289 -0.16 -15.84 -1.07
C ILE A 289 0.66 -16.37 0.11
N ALA A 290 0.05 -16.51 1.29
CA ALA A 290 0.75 -16.97 2.49
C ALA A 290 1.29 -18.39 2.33
N VAL A 291 0.48 -19.32 1.80
CA VAL A 291 0.92 -20.70 1.54
C VAL A 291 2.08 -20.72 0.55
N ALA A 292 1.97 -19.96 -0.54
CA ALA A 292 3.02 -19.96 -1.54
C ALA A 292 4.32 -19.33 -1.04
N VAL A 293 4.26 -18.20 -0.31
CA VAL A 293 5.42 -17.61 0.35
C VAL A 293 6.08 -18.64 1.28
N GLY A 294 5.30 -19.41 2.03
CA GLY A 294 5.81 -20.50 2.86
C GLY A 294 6.45 -21.66 2.09
N MET A 295 6.05 -21.92 0.85
CA MET A 295 6.62 -23.00 0.03
C MET A 295 7.98 -22.66 -0.59
N TYR A 296 8.19 -21.40 -1.03
CA TYR A 296 9.40 -21.03 -1.75
C TYR A 296 10.43 -20.28 -0.88
N ASN A 297 10.01 -19.68 0.25
CA ASN A 297 10.96 -19.08 1.19
C ASN A 297 11.53 -20.11 2.15
N VAL A 298 12.79 -19.93 2.53
CA VAL A 298 13.40 -20.73 3.58
C VAL A 298 12.73 -20.42 4.94
N PRO A 299 12.60 -21.42 5.84
CA PRO A 299 11.93 -21.26 7.13
C PRO A 299 12.49 -20.13 8.00
N SER A 300 13.77 -19.77 7.87
CA SER A 300 14.37 -18.67 8.63
C SER A 300 13.68 -17.32 8.38
N PHE A 301 13.19 -17.04 7.16
CA PHE A 301 12.50 -15.78 6.84
C PHE A 301 11.05 -15.73 7.35
N THR A 302 10.41 -16.89 7.52
CA THR A 302 9.00 -16.99 7.92
C THR A 302 8.84 -17.20 9.42
N LEU A 303 9.83 -17.84 10.07
CA LEU A 303 9.80 -18.13 11.51
C LEU A 303 9.79 -16.85 12.35
N ALA A 304 10.57 -15.83 11.98
CA ALA A 304 10.55 -14.53 12.68
C ALA A 304 9.15 -13.89 12.66
N ARG A 305 8.44 -13.97 11.53
CA ARG A 305 7.05 -13.49 11.42
C ARG A 305 6.08 -14.35 12.24
N ALA A 306 6.28 -15.67 12.28
CA ALA A 306 5.48 -16.56 13.09
C ALA A 306 5.67 -16.28 14.60
N ILE A 307 6.92 -16.11 15.05
CA ILE A 307 7.25 -15.73 16.43
C ILE A 307 6.60 -14.39 16.79
N GLY A 308 6.75 -13.37 15.94
CA GLY A 308 6.08 -12.08 16.13
C GLY A 308 4.56 -12.22 16.26
N GLY A 309 3.94 -13.05 15.41
CA GLY A 309 2.51 -13.38 15.51
C GLY A 309 2.12 -14.06 16.82
N VAL A 310 2.93 -15.02 17.30
CA VAL A 310 2.72 -15.68 18.60
C VAL A 310 2.85 -14.69 19.75
N ILE A 311 3.83 -13.78 19.71
CA ILE A 311 3.99 -12.73 20.72
C ILE A 311 2.76 -11.82 20.76
N VAL A 312 2.25 -11.40 19.61
CA VAL A 312 1.02 -10.59 19.52
C VAL A 312 -0.20 -11.35 20.07
N LEU A 313 -0.34 -12.64 19.77
CA LEU A 313 -1.42 -13.47 20.32
C LEU A 313 -1.31 -13.61 21.85
N TRP A 314 -0.09 -13.83 22.35
CA TRP A 314 0.17 -13.92 23.78
C TRP A 314 -0.13 -12.60 24.49
N TRP A 315 0.36 -11.48 23.94
CA TRP A 315 0.08 -10.15 24.47
C TRP A 315 -1.42 -9.84 24.50
N GLY A 316 -2.13 -10.11 23.39
CA GLY A 316 -3.58 -9.93 23.33
C GLY A 316 -4.35 -10.85 24.27
N TRP A 317 -3.78 -11.97 24.71
CA TRP A 317 -4.35 -12.82 25.76
C TRP A 317 -4.09 -12.26 27.17
N VAL A 318 -2.89 -11.74 27.42
CA VAL A 318 -2.54 -11.07 28.68
C VAL A 318 -3.40 -9.83 28.91
N GLU A 319 -3.61 -9.01 27.90
CA GLU A 319 -4.41 -7.78 28.01
C GLU A 319 -5.88 -8.08 28.33
N ARG A 320 -6.47 -9.12 27.71
CA ARG A 320 -7.82 -9.60 28.04
C ARG A 320 -7.95 -9.99 29.51
N ARG A 321 -6.95 -10.67 30.08
CA ARG A 321 -6.93 -11.02 31.51
C ARG A 321 -6.81 -9.81 32.43
N GLN A 322 -6.11 -8.75 32.02
CA GLN A 322 -6.04 -7.52 32.81
C GLN A 322 -7.36 -6.75 32.79
N GLN A 323 -8.09 -6.77 31.67
CA GLN A 323 -9.41 -6.12 31.57
C GLN A 323 -10.51 -6.88 32.32
N GLU A 324 -10.38 -8.20 32.49
CA GLU A 324 -11.27 -9.03 33.32
C GLU A 324 -11.09 -8.81 34.83
N GLN A 325 -10.05 -8.09 35.27
CA GLN A 325 -9.92 -7.76 36.69
C GLN A 325 -11.08 -6.87 37.15
N PRO A 326 -11.81 -7.24 38.23
CA PRO A 326 -13.02 -6.54 38.65
C PRO A 326 -12.78 -5.04 38.83
N ARG A 327 -13.64 -4.21 38.21
CA ARG A 327 -13.62 -2.74 38.31
C ARG A 327 -13.75 -2.20 39.76
N SER A 328 -13.83 -3.06 40.77
CA SER A 328 -13.88 -2.72 42.20
C SER A 328 -12.57 -2.18 42.78
N GLN A 329 -11.46 -2.11 42.03
CA GLN A 329 -10.26 -1.38 42.49
C GLN A 329 -10.14 0.06 41.96
N ARG A 330 -10.93 0.49 40.97
CA ARG A 330 -10.86 1.88 40.45
C ARG A 330 -11.58 2.93 41.29
N TRP A 331 -12.39 2.55 42.29
CA TRP A 331 -13.11 3.53 43.12
C TRP A 331 -12.25 4.14 44.24
N TRP A 332 -11.26 3.43 44.78
CA TRP A 332 -10.40 3.95 45.85
C TRP A 332 -9.44 5.05 45.39
N TRP A 333 -8.98 5.03 44.13
CA TRP A 333 -8.10 6.08 43.59
C TRP A 333 -8.82 7.43 43.35
N ARG A 334 -10.16 7.45 43.30
CA ARG A 334 -10.93 8.70 43.14
C ARG A 334 -11.17 9.46 44.44
N TRP A 335 -10.95 8.87 45.61
CA TRP A 335 -11.12 9.55 46.89
C TRP A 335 -9.83 10.12 47.47
N GLY A 336 -8.66 9.65 47.03
CA GLY A 336 -7.37 10.09 47.61
C GLY A 336 -6.88 11.47 47.18
N TRP A 337 -7.52 12.13 46.20
CA TRP A 337 -7.01 13.37 45.60
C TRP A 337 -8.01 14.54 45.70
N TRP A 338 -9.01 14.43 46.57
CA TRP A 338 -9.95 15.53 46.87
C TRP A 338 -9.81 15.95 48.34
N SER A 339 -8.58 16.20 48.79
CA SER A 339 -8.31 16.81 50.09
C SER A 339 -6.97 17.55 50.12
N SER A 340 -6.78 18.53 49.24
CA SER A 340 -5.81 19.60 49.49
C SER A 340 -5.95 20.71 48.47
N GLY A 341 -6.26 21.89 48.99
CA GLY A 341 -5.70 23.16 48.53
C GLY A 341 -5.91 23.51 47.07
N ASN A 342 -6.97 24.29 46.81
CA ASN A 342 -6.94 25.48 45.96
C ASN A 342 -8.18 26.27 46.41
N GLY A 343 -8.02 27.26 47.29
CA GLY A 343 -7.32 28.50 46.92
C GLY A 343 -8.27 29.24 46.01
N ALA A 344 -9.29 29.87 46.62
CA ALA A 344 -10.23 30.74 45.94
C ALA A 344 -9.43 31.84 45.24
N VAL A 345 -9.44 31.83 43.92
CA VAL A 345 -9.08 32.99 43.11
C VAL A 345 -10.42 33.61 42.76
N ASP A 346 -10.73 34.69 43.46
CA ASP A 346 -11.88 35.55 43.21
C ASP A 346 -11.60 36.33 41.92
N ASP A 347 -11.97 35.76 40.77
CA ASP A 347 -12.04 36.52 39.53
C ASP A 347 -13.39 37.27 39.48
N ASP A 348 -13.29 38.55 39.80
CA ASP A 348 -14.30 39.60 39.75
C ASP A 348 -14.68 39.88 38.28
N ASP A 349 -15.49 39.01 37.68
CA ASP A 349 -16.04 39.24 36.34
C ASP A 349 -17.38 39.98 36.42
N GLY A 350 -17.37 41.14 35.76
CA GLY A 350 -18.40 42.17 35.81
C GLY A 350 -19.81 41.75 35.41
N ASP A 351 -20.72 42.39 36.13
CA ASP A 351 -22.16 42.51 35.96
C ASP A 351 -22.57 43.04 34.58
N ASP A 352 -22.92 42.15 33.65
CA ASP A 352 -23.73 42.49 32.46
C ASP A 352 -25.12 41.86 32.60
N THR A 353 -25.93 42.55 33.39
CA THR A 353 -27.38 42.40 33.53
C THR A 353 -28.10 42.73 32.22
N ASN A 354 -28.29 41.74 31.35
CA ASN A 354 -29.31 41.82 30.29
C ASN A 354 -30.43 40.82 30.53
N ALA A 355 -31.45 41.33 31.23
CA ALA A 355 -32.74 40.73 31.45
C ALA A 355 -33.43 40.38 30.12
N LEU A 356 -33.72 39.10 29.89
CA LEU A 356 -34.69 38.68 28.89
C LEU A 356 -36.02 38.29 29.57
N PRO A 357 -37.18 38.77 29.08
CA PRO A 357 -38.44 38.61 29.78
C PRO A 357 -38.99 37.19 29.66
N SER A 358 -39.56 36.74 30.76
CA SER A 358 -40.38 35.55 30.92
C SER A 358 -41.56 35.51 29.94
N GLY A 359 -41.41 34.81 28.81
CA GLY A 359 -42.48 34.43 27.90
C GLY A 359 -43.00 33.02 28.22
N ILE A 360 -44.13 32.96 28.90
CA ILE A 360 -44.90 31.74 29.19
C ILE A 360 -45.54 31.23 27.88
N GLN A 361 -45.29 29.98 27.48
CA GLN A 361 -46.33 29.12 26.92
C GLN A 361 -45.92 27.65 26.91
N ARG A 362 -46.68 26.86 27.67
CA ARG A 362 -46.65 25.40 27.72
C ARG A 362 -47.08 24.85 26.35
N SER A 363 -46.19 24.19 25.63
CA SER A 363 -46.58 23.25 24.58
C SER A 363 -46.13 21.84 24.97
N SER A 364 -47.10 20.93 24.91
CA SER A 364 -47.00 19.51 25.20
C SER A 364 -46.07 18.82 24.19
N ALA A 365 -44.84 18.51 24.61
CA ALA A 365 -43.92 17.69 23.82
C ALA A 365 -43.91 16.24 24.32
N VAL A 366 -44.22 15.36 23.38
CA VAL A 366 -44.28 13.90 23.48
C VAL A 366 -42.97 13.32 24.02
N LYS A 367 -43.09 12.41 24.99
CA LYS A 367 -41.99 11.61 25.55
C LYS A 367 -41.37 10.72 24.45
N SER A 368 -40.28 11.17 23.82
CA SER A 368 -39.37 10.27 23.10
C SER A 368 -38.27 9.83 24.08
N ASN A 369 -38.31 8.56 24.43
CA ASN A 369 -37.37 7.90 25.33
C ASN A 369 -36.11 7.51 24.55
N ASP A 370 -35.36 8.50 24.03
CA ASP A 370 -34.04 8.24 23.47
C ASP A 370 -33.02 8.30 24.60
N GLY A 371 -32.76 7.12 25.18
CA GLY A 371 -31.62 6.87 26.04
C GLY A 371 -30.32 7.15 25.29
N LYS A 372 -29.92 8.42 25.24
CA LYS A 372 -28.56 8.82 24.90
C LYS A 372 -27.66 8.40 26.06
N GLN A 373 -27.24 7.14 26.03
CA GLN A 373 -25.98 6.72 26.63
C GLN A 373 -24.88 7.59 26.02
N ARG A 374 -24.59 8.72 26.67
CA ARG A 374 -23.32 9.41 26.52
C ARG A 374 -22.27 8.47 27.10
N VAL A 375 -21.83 7.51 26.28
CA VAL A 375 -20.53 6.90 26.47
C VAL A 375 -19.56 8.05 26.28
N GLY A 376 -19.15 8.64 27.40
CA GLY A 376 -18.00 9.51 27.46
C GLY A 376 -16.85 8.72 26.84
N LYS A 377 -16.56 9.04 25.58
CA LYS A 377 -15.39 8.56 24.88
C LYS A 377 -14.24 9.25 25.60
N GLY A 378 -13.77 8.60 26.67
CA GLY A 378 -12.51 8.94 27.28
C GLY A 378 -11.51 8.94 26.15
N ILE A 379 -11.06 10.13 25.79
CA ILE A 379 -9.87 10.33 25.00
C ILE A 379 -8.80 9.60 25.80
N GLY A 380 -8.51 8.37 25.39
CA GLY A 380 -7.34 7.66 25.87
C GLY A 380 -6.18 8.56 25.53
N ARG A 381 -5.61 9.20 26.56
CA ARG A 381 -4.39 9.98 26.44
C ARG A 381 -3.39 9.15 25.65
N ASP A 382 -2.80 9.79 24.63
CA ASP A 382 -1.83 9.28 23.67
C ASP A 382 -0.49 8.86 24.33
N GLY A 383 -0.54 7.97 25.33
CA GLY A 383 0.63 7.45 26.03
C GLY A 383 1.31 6.28 25.33
N ASP A 384 0.59 5.60 24.41
CA ASP A 384 1.12 4.43 23.70
C ASP A 384 1.88 4.79 22.40
N SER A 385 1.77 6.03 21.90
CA SER A 385 2.37 6.43 20.62
C SER A 385 3.89 6.66 20.67
N ASP A 386 4.42 7.14 21.79
CA ASP A 386 5.85 7.49 21.89
C ASP A 386 6.75 6.24 21.91
N GLY A 387 6.33 5.20 22.63
CA GLY A 387 7.06 3.93 22.68
C GLY A 387 7.10 3.25 21.30
N GLY A 388 5.96 3.21 20.60
CA GLY A 388 5.88 2.66 19.24
C GLY A 388 6.77 3.42 18.26
N SER A 389 6.70 4.75 18.27
CA SER A 389 7.50 5.59 17.37
C SER A 389 9.01 5.43 17.62
N THR A 390 9.44 5.37 18.87
CA THR A 390 10.85 5.18 19.22
C THR A 390 11.37 3.82 18.77
N VAL A 391 10.60 2.75 18.96
CA VAL A 391 10.97 1.40 18.50
C VAL A 391 11.06 1.34 16.98
N VAL A 392 10.13 1.97 16.25
CA VAL A 392 10.18 2.04 14.79
C VAL A 392 11.42 2.80 14.32
N ILE A 393 11.72 3.96 14.91
CA ILE A 393 12.91 4.75 14.57
C ILE A 393 14.20 3.94 14.80
N LEU A 394 14.31 3.25 15.93
CA LEU A 394 15.46 2.40 16.25
C LEU A 394 15.60 1.24 15.26
N ALA A 395 14.50 0.55 14.93
CA ALA A 395 14.50 -0.54 13.97
C ALA A 395 14.89 -0.06 12.56
N SER A 396 14.33 1.06 12.10
CA SER A 396 14.68 1.68 10.82
C SER A 396 16.15 2.11 10.78
N GLY A 397 16.66 2.70 11.87
CA GLY A 397 18.07 3.09 11.99
C GLY A 397 19.03 1.89 11.95
N LEU A 398 18.66 0.77 12.58
CA LEU A 398 19.44 -0.46 12.55
C LEU A 398 19.51 -1.06 11.13
N ILE A 399 18.38 -1.13 10.44
CA ILE A 399 18.30 -1.63 9.06
C ILE A 399 19.13 -0.76 8.12
N LEU A 400 19.05 0.58 8.28
CA LEU A 400 19.86 1.50 7.50
C LEU A 400 21.36 1.30 7.79
N GLY A 401 21.73 1.14 9.06
CA GLY A 401 23.10 0.87 9.48
C GLY A 401 23.67 -0.42 8.90
N GLU A 402 22.92 -1.53 8.98
CA GLU A 402 23.30 -2.80 8.36
C GLU A 402 23.47 -2.69 6.85
N GLY A 403 22.56 -1.97 6.18
CA GLY A 403 22.63 -1.74 4.73
C GLY A 403 23.90 -0.98 4.33
N VAL A 404 24.25 0.08 5.07
CA VAL A 404 25.46 0.87 4.82
C VAL A 404 26.72 0.03 5.06
N VAL A 405 26.80 -0.70 6.18
CA VAL A 405 27.94 -1.58 6.49
C VAL A 405 28.09 -2.67 5.43
N SER A 406 26.98 -3.24 4.95
CA SER A 406 26.99 -4.25 3.88
C SER A 406 27.58 -3.69 2.57
N ILE A 407 27.20 -2.47 2.16
CA ILE A 407 27.75 -1.81 0.97
C ILE A 407 29.25 -1.53 1.15
N ILE A 408 29.67 -1.06 2.32
CA ILE A 408 31.09 -0.80 2.63
C ILE A 408 31.89 -2.10 2.57
N ASN A 409 31.40 -3.16 3.22
CA ASN A 409 32.06 -4.47 3.23
C ASN A 409 32.17 -5.03 1.80
N LEU A 410 31.12 -4.87 0.98
CA LEU A 410 31.14 -5.28 -0.41
C LEU A 410 32.16 -4.48 -1.24
N ALA A 411 32.29 -3.17 -1.02
CA ALA A 411 33.29 -2.34 -1.67
C ALA A 411 34.72 -2.74 -1.29
N LEU A 412 34.96 -3.02 0.00
CA LEU A 412 36.23 -3.53 0.51
C LEU A 412 36.57 -4.90 -0.08
N ALA A 413 35.60 -5.82 -0.11
CA ALA A 413 35.77 -7.16 -0.68
C ALA A 413 36.08 -7.10 -2.18
N SER A 414 35.41 -6.22 -2.94
CA SER A 414 35.71 -5.99 -4.35
C SER A 414 37.10 -5.39 -4.58
N ALA A 415 37.59 -4.58 -3.64
CA ALA A 415 38.96 -4.05 -3.65
C ALA A 415 40.02 -5.08 -3.18
N GLY A 416 39.62 -6.33 -2.90
CA GLY A 416 40.52 -7.40 -2.46
C GLY A 416 40.90 -7.35 -0.97
N VAL A 417 40.24 -6.51 -0.17
CA VAL A 417 40.41 -6.50 1.28
C VAL A 417 39.56 -7.64 1.87
N PRO A 418 40.13 -8.55 2.69
CA PRO A 418 39.37 -9.63 3.31
C PRO A 418 38.24 -9.08 4.18
N HIS A 419 37.14 -9.84 4.25
CA HIS A 419 35.95 -9.52 5.02
C HIS A 419 36.32 -9.25 6.50
N LEU A 420 35.72 -8.23 7.11
CA LEU A 420 35.70 -8.08 8.57
C LEU A 420 34.90 -9.22 9.23
#